data_AF-A0A1M7Y3S8-F1
#
_entry.id   AF-A0A1M7Y3S8-F1
#
_cell.length_a   1.000
_cell.length_b   1.000
_cell.length_c   1.000
_cell.angle_alpha   90.00
_cell.angle_beta   90.00
_cell.angle_gamma   90.00
#
_symmetry.space_group_name_H-M   'P 1'
#
loop_
_entity.id
_entity.type
_entity.pdbx_description
1 polymer ?
#
loop_
_entity_poly.entity_id
_entity_poly.type
_entity_poly.pdbx_seq_one_letter_code
_entity_poly.pdbx_strand_id
1 'polypeptide(L)'
;MRLLLTTPPIVFWSLVILSLPSCSTQHQNPALQPSSPDSSVITQQTYYYNCPGSPDIPVSIKDDVAWIFLPGKTINLPHVRSGSGAKYSDGINTFWSKGEEAYFQTETGKIPNCRNNRRLAIWEHAKLTGVDFRAVGNEPGWMLELRPYYINYMGDYGETRQTFVRPEPESDREERQTVFRVDNGSDRMTIILKGKECFDTMSGEKYETTVIIRQYGNRLQGCGKALH
;
A
#
# COMPACT_ATOMS: atom_id res chain seq x y z
N MET A 1 -59.23 -15.19 42.90
CA MET A 1 -59.73 -14.44 44.07
C MET A 1 -58.52 -13.81 44.76
N ARG A 2 -58.41 -12.47 44.75
CA ARG A 2 -57.31 -11.72 45.38
C ARG A 2 -57.36 -11.90 46.90
N LEU A 3 -56.20 -12.06 47.54
CA LEU A 3 -55.99 -11.65 48.92
C LEU A 3 -54.57 -11.08 49.05
N LEU A 4 -54.55 -9.75 49.25
CA LEU A 4 -53.44 -8.97 49.80
C LEU A 4 -53.35 -9.26 51.31
N LEU A 5 -52.15 -9.24 51.89
CA LEU A 5 -51.81 -8.94 53.30
C LEU A 5 -50.27 -8.88 53.38
N THR A 6 -49.62 -7.73 53.28
CA THR A 6 -49.14 -6.85 54.38
C THR A 6 -48.47 -7.59 55.54
N THR A 7 -47.14 -7.46 55.64
CA THR A 7 -46.37 -7.76 56.85
C THR A 7 -45.56 -6.55 57.33
N PRO A 8 -45.29 -6.43 58.65
CA PRO A 8 -44.94 -5.19 59.34
C PRO A 8 -43.42 -5.01 59.54
N PRO A 9 -42.93 -3.87 60.09
CA PRO A 9 -41.52 -3.51 60.03
C PRO A 9 -40.70 -4.21 61.12
N ILE A 10 -39.50 -4.68 60.78
CA ILE A 10 -38.52 -5.19 61.75
C ILE A 10 -37.40 -4.17 61.91
N VAL A 11 -37.22 -3.78 63.16
CA VAL A 11 -36.34 -2.74 63.67
C VAL A 11 -34.88 -3.13 63.50
N PHE A 12 -34.10 -2.20 62.93
CA PHE A 12 -32.65 -2.28 62.80
C PHE A 12 -31.97 -2.33 64.17
N TRP A 13 -31.23 -3.41 64.44
CA TRP A 13 -30.17 -3.43 65.45
C TRP A 13 -28.84 -3.14 64.75
N SER A 14 -28.27 -1.97 65.05
CA SER A 14 -26.94 -1.55 64.60
C SER A 14 -25.87 -2.36 65.32
N LEU A 15 -25.27 -3.33 64.62
CA LEU A 15 -24.02 -3.96 65.04
C LEU A 15 -22.86 -3.18 64.40
N VAL A 16 -22.15 -2.42 65.24
CA VAL A 16 -20.92 -1.71 64.89
C VAL A 16 -19.81 -2.74 64.69
N ILE A 17 -19.40 -2.96 63.44
CA ILE A 17 -18.21 -3.75 63.09
C ILE A 17 -17.07 -2.76 62.82
N LEU A 18 -16.10 -2.71 63.72
CA LEU A 18 -14.81 -2.05 63.50
C LEU A 18 -14.07 -2.77 62.37
N SER A 19 -13.99 -2.14 61.20
CA SER A 19 -13.09 -2.57 60.12
C SER A 19 -11.69 -2.00 60.35
N LEU A 20 -10.75 -2.88 60.70
CA LEU A 20 -9.32 -2.59 60.60
C LEU A 20 -8.95 -2.42 59.12
N PRO A 21 -8.24 -1.36 58.72
CA PRO A 21 -7.74 -1.23 57.35
C PRO A 21 -6.61 -2.24 57.14
N SER A 22 -6.90 -3.35 56.47
CA SER A 22 -5.86 -4.20 55.86
C SER A 22 -5.19 -3.40 54.74
N CYS A 23 -3.97 -2.93 55.01
CA CYS A 23 -3.09 -2.39 53.99
C CYS A 23 -2.54 -3.57 53.18
N SER A 24 -3.18 -3.91 52.06
CA SER A 24 -2.65 -4.90 51.13
C SER A 24 -1.68 -4.20 50.19
N THR A 25 -0.38 -4.40 50.42
CA THR A 25 0.69 -3.92 49.56
C THR A 25 0.66 -4.74 48.26
N GLN A 26 0.01 -4.18 47.23
CA GLN A 26 -0.04 -4.80 45.91
C GLN A 26 1.34 -4.65 45.26
N HIS A 27 2.16 -5.70 45.35
CA HIS A 27 3.40 -5.85 44.57
C HIS A 27 3.03 -5.78 43.08
N GLN A 28 3.24 -4.61 42.47
CA GLN A 28 3.17 -4.47 41.02
C GLN A 28 4.37 -5.23 40.44
N ASN A 29 4.12 -6.42 39.90
CA ASN A 29 5.01 -7.02 38.92
C ASN A 29 4.99 -6.09 37.70
N PRO A 30 6.12 -5.52 37.24
CA PRO A 30 6.15 -4.85 35.96
C PRO A 30 5.97 -5.94 34.91
N ALA A 31 4.73 -6.16 34.48
CA ALA A 31 4.45 -6.90 33.28
C ALA A 31 5.25 -6.21 32.16
N LEU A 32 6.14 -6.98 31.54
CA LEU A 32 6.80 -6.64 30.29
C LEU A 32 5.73 -6.10 29.34
N GLN A 33 5.65 -4.78 29.22
CA GLN A 33 4.94 -4.16 28.11
C GLN A 33 5.64 -4.71 26.86
N PRO A 34 4.92 -5.29 25.89
CA PRO A 34 5.51 -5.46 24.58
C PRO A 34 5.84 -4.04 24.11
N SER A 35 7.13 -3.71 24.12
CA SER A 35 7.66 -2.55 23.44
C SER A 35 7.13 -2.63 22.02
N SER A 36 6.25 -1.70 21.66
CA SER A 36 5.80 -1.47 20.29
C SER A 36 7.03 -1.59 19.40
N PRO A 37 7.04 -2.45 18.37
CA PRO A 37 8.13 -2.41 17.41
C PRO A 37 8.13 -0.99 16.83
N ASP A 38 9.24 -0.29 17.05
CA ASP A 38 9.56 1.00 16.46
C ASP A 38 9.29 0.92 14.96
N SER A 39 8.10 1.35 14.59
CA SER A 39 7.60 1.32 13.23
C SER A 39 7.99 2.64 12.60
N SER A 40 9.30 2.85 12.45
CA SER A 40 9.82 3.68 11.37
C SER A 40 9.51 2.96 10.06
N VAL A 41 8.23 2.88 9.71
CA VAL A 41 7.83 2.51 8.35
C VAL A 41 8.37 3.63 7.49
N ILE A 42 9.44 3.34 6.77
CA ILE A 42 9.93 4.19 5.69
C ILE A 42 8.79 4.26 4.66
N THR A 43 7.92 5.26 4.78
CA THR A 43 6.80 5.46 3.85
C THR A 43 7.32 6.21 2.64
N GLN A 44 7.86 5.47 1.68
CA GLN A 44 8.09 6.02 0.35
C GLN A 44 6.74 6.26 -0.31
N GLN A 45 6.46 7.50 -0.70
CA GLN A 45 5.25 7.86 -1.44
C GLN A 45 5.63 8.31 -2.85
N THR A 46 4.92 7.80 -3.86
CA THR A 46 5.14 8.22 -5.26
C THR A 46 3.93 8.99 -5.76
N TYR A 47 4.20 10.04 -6.53
CA TYR A 47 3.25 10.85 -7.27
C TYR A 47 3.64 10.84 -8.74
N TYR A 48 2.67 11.03 -9.62
CA TYR A 48 2.91 11.09 -11.06
C TYR A 48 2.17 12.30 -11.61
N TYR A 49 2.90 13.39 -11.87
CA TYR A 49 2.29 14.66 -12.23
C TYR A 49 2.17 14.82 -13.74
N ASN A 50 0.94 15.02 -14.22
CA ASN A 50 0.69 15.51 -15.58
C ASN A 50 0.74 17.04 -15.57
N CYS A 51 1.64 17.62 -16.37
CA CYS A 51 1.90 19.06 -16.40
C CYS A 51 1.66 19.62 -17.82
N PRO A 52 0.76 20.59 -18.03
CA PRO A 52 0.54 21.17 -19.35
C PRO A 52 1.82 21.80 -19.94
N GLY A 53 2.13 21.47 -21.19
CA GLY A 53 3.31 22.01 -21.89
C GLY A 53 4.64 21.46 -21.38
N SER A 54 4.63 20.35 -20.64
CA SER A 54 5.84 19.67 -20.17
C SER A 54 5.62 18.14 -20.19
N PRO A 55 6.70 17.34 -20.23
CA PRO A 55 6.60 15.90 -19.98
C PRO A 55 6.02 15.62 -18.59
N ASP A 56 5.47 14.42 -18.41
CA ASP A 56 5.04 13.95 -17.10
C ASP A 56 6.21 13.83 -16.13
N ILE A 57 5.96 14.14 -14.86
CA ILE A 57 7.00 14.22 -13.83
C ILE A 57 6.65 13.27 -12.68
N PRO A 58 7.27 12.08 -12.62
CA PRO A 58 7.28 11.27 -11.42
C PRO A 58 7.99 11.99 -10.27
N VAL A 59 7.45 11.86 -9.06
CA VAL A 59 8.09 12.32 -7.83
C VAL A 59 7.99 11.22 -6.79
N SER A 60 9.11 10.85 -6.17
CA SER A 60 9.12 9.94 -5.03
C SER A 60 9.64 10.65 -3.79
N ILE A 61 8.84 10.64 -2.72
CA ILE A 61 9.19 11.23 -1.44
C ILE A 61 9.56 10.11 -0.49
N LYS A 62 10.75 10.18 0.08
CA LYS A 62 11.25 9.22 1.09
C LYS A 62 12.07 9.98 2.12
N ASP A 63 11.79 9.75 3.40
CA ASP A 63 12.53 10.32 4.54
C ASP A 63 12.74 11.84 4.41
N ASP A 64 11.67 12.58 4.08
CA ASP A 64 11.64 14.04 3.84
C ASP A 64 12.45 14.57 2.64
N VAL A 65 12.90 13.68 1.75
CA VAL A 65 13.56 14.05 0.50
C VAL A 65 12.65 13.72 -0.67
N ALA A 66 12.41 14.71 -1.53
CA ALA A 66 11.69 14.51 -2.79
C ALA A 66 12.69 14.25 -3.92
N TRP A 67 12.57 13.10 -4.56
CA TRP A 67 13.26 12.71 -5.78
C TRP A 67 12.35 13.01 -6.98
N ILE A 68 12.77 13.93 -7.83
CA ILE A 68 12.04 14.39 -9.01
C ILE A 68 12.72 13.83 -10.24
N PHE A 69 11.98 13.06 -11.04
CA PHE A 69 12.49 12.39 -12.22
C PHE A 69 12.13 13.20 -13.46
N LEU A 70 13.07 14.00 -13.96
CA LEU A 70 12.94 14.76 -15.20
C LEU A 70 13.60 13.99 -16.36
N PRO A 71 13.26 14.32 -17.62
CA PRO A 71 13.96 13.76 -18.77
C PRO A 71 15.48 14.01 -18.67
N GLY A 72 16.25 12.92 -18.52
CA GLY A 72 17.71 12.95 -18.44
C GLY A 72 18.32 13.48 -17.14
N LYS A 73 17.51 13.83 -16.13
CA LYS A 73 18.00 14.36 -14.84
C LYS A 73 17.11 13.92 -13.69
N THR A 74 17.72 13.44 -12.60
CA THR A 74 17.03 13.27 -11.32
C THR A 74 17.50 14.34 -10.36
N ILE A 75 16.56 15.02 -9.70
CA ILE A 75 16.86 16.05 -8.69
C ILE A 75 16.35 15.55 -7.34
N ASN A 76 17.19 15.58 -6.31
CA ASN A 76 16.74 15.40 -4.94
C ASN A 76 16.59 16.78 -4.28
N LEU A 77 15.47 17.01 -3.60
CA LEU A 77 15.20 18.26 -2.89
C LEU A 77 14.83 17.96 -1.44
N PRO A 78 15.50 18.61 -0.47
CA PRO A 78 15.12 18.48 0.94
C PRO A 78 13.81 19.20 1.20
N HIS A 79 13.01 18.67 2.14
CA HIS A 79 11.83 19.36 2.63
C HIS A 79 12.22 20.70 3.28
N VAL A 80 11.43 21.74 3.00
CA VAL A 80 11.60 23.08 3.59
C VAL A 80 10.28 23.57 4.15
N ARG A 81 10.35 24.39 5.21
CA ARG A 81 9.16 24.94 5.86
C ARG A 81 8.31 25.75 4.88
N SER A 82 7.00 25.53 4.92
CA SER A 82 6.01 26.24 4.10
C SER A 82 4.81 26.65 4.97
N GLY A 83 4.02 27.63 4.49
CA GLY A 83 2.77 28.03 5.15
C GLY A 83 1.57 27.13 4.82
N SER A 84 1.65 26.34 3.74
CA SER A 84 0.60 25.40 3.30
C SER A 84 1.19 24.45 2.27
N GLY A 85 0.81 23.17 2.31
CA GLY A 85 1.31 22.15 1.38
C GLY A 85 2.75 21.72 1.68
N ALA A 86 3.27 20.76 0.92
CA ALA A 86 4.63 20.24 1.11
C ALA A 86 5.58 20.88 0.11
N LYS A 87 6.61 21.59 0.61
CA LYS A 87 7.59 22.28 -0.23
C LYS A 87 8.95 21.64 -0.05
N TYR A 88 9.63 21.39 -1.17
CA TYR A 88 10.97 20.82 -1.23
C TYR A 88 11.83 21.73 -2.09
N SER A 89 13.02 22.13 -1.61
CA SER A 89 13.86 23.09 -2.34
C SER A 89 15.31 23.08 -1.88
N ASP A 90 16.23 23.26 -2.83
CA ASP A 90 17.66 23.51 -2.63
C ASP A 90 18.03 25.01 -2.78
N GLY A 91 17.03 25.89 -2.92
CA GLY A 91 17.20 27.33 -3.19
C GLY A 91 17.22 27.72 -4.67
N ILE A 92 17.46 26.77 -5.58
CA ILE A 92 17.48 26.98 -7.05
C ILE A 92 16.24 26.31 -7.67
N ASN A 93 16.07 25.03 -7.34
CA ASN A 93 14.96 24.20 -7.74
C ASN A 93 13.93 24.15 -6.61
N THR A 94 12.66 24.05 -6.97
CA THR A 94 11.55 23.91 -6.02
C THR A 94 10.51 22.96 -6.57
N PHE A 95 10.08 22.01 -5.73
CA PHE A 95 8.83 21.30 -5.90
C PHE A 95 7.91 21.69 -4.76
N TRP A 96 6.72 22.18 -5.07
CA TRP A 96 5.72 22.49 -4.05
C TRP A 96 4.38 21.90 -4.45
N SER A 97 3.85 21.06 -3.57
CA SER A 97 2.57 20.37 -3.75
C SER A 97 1.56 20.77 -2.69
N LYS A 98 0.28 20.75 -3.07
CA LYS A 98 -0.87 20.92 -2.17
C LYS A 98 -2.04 20.09 -2.71
N GLY A 99 -2.43 19.05 -1.96
CA GLY A 99 -3.44 18.11 -2.44
C GLY A 99 -2.98 17.40 -3.71
N GLU A 100 -3.80 17.45 -4.77
CA GLU A 100 -3.46 16.85 -6.07
C GLU A 100 -2.67 17.80 -6.98
N GLU A 101 -2.46 19.05 -6.59
CA GLU A 101 -1.81 20.06 -7.43
C GLU A 101 -0.36 20.26 -7.03
N ALA A 102 0.47 20.59 -8.00
CA ALA A 102 1.86 20.95 -7.79
C ALA A 102 2.34 21.99 -8.80
N TYR A 103 3.49 22.57 -8.50
CA TYR A 103 4.32 23.24 -9.49
C TYR A 103 5.79 22.92 -9.24
N PHE A 104 6.57 23.05 -10.31
CA PHE A 104 8.02 22.93 -10.27
C PHE A 104 8.67 24.25 -10.69
N GLN A 105 9.76 24.60 -10.03
CA GLN A 105 10.70 25.62 -10.49
C GLN A 105 12.02 24.89 -10.71
N THR A 106 12.57 25.03 -11.91
CA THR A 106 13.91 24.55 -12.26
C THR A 106 14.74 25.72 -12.78
N GLU A 107 16.02 25.48 -13.03
CA GLU A 107 16.90 26.42 -13.77
C GLU A 107 16.32 26.84 -15.13
N THR A 108 15.57 25.95 -15.79
CA THR A 108 15.00 26.18 -17.12
C THR A 108 13.68 26.96 -17.10
N GLY A 109 13.03 27.07 -15.93
CA GLY A 109 11.79 27.83 -15.80
C GLY A 109 10.80 27.22 -14.81
N LYS A 110 9.61 27.83 -14.75
CA LYS A 110 8.52 27.36 -13.92
C LYS A 110 7.58 26.46 -14.73
N ILE A 111 7.23 25.31 -14.17
CA ILE A 111 6.23 24.38 -14.70
C ILE A 111 5.01 24.41 -13.78
N PRO A 112 3.98 25.22 -14.10
CA PRO A 112 2.79 25.37 -13.26
C PRO A 112 1.71 24.31 -13.56
N ASN A 113 0.65 24.30 -12.76
CA ASN A 113 -0.61 23.59 -13.02
C ASN A 113 -0.46 22.06 -13.20
N CYS A 114 0.49 21.47 -12.50
CA CYS A 114 0.68 20.03 -12.51
C CYS A 114 -0.38 19.35 -11.65
N ARG A 115 -0.99 18.26 -12.14
CA ARG A 115 -1.96 17.47 -11.39
C ARG A 115 -1.52 16.03 -11.25
N ASN A 116 -1.63 15.50 -10.04
CA ASN A 116 -1.28 14.12 -9.75
C ASN A 116 -2.28 13.15 -10.42
N ASN A 117 -1.72 12.19 -11.13
CA ASN A 117 -2.42 11.07 -11.73
C ASN A 117 -2.25 9.86 -10.82
N ARG A 118 -3.17 9.72 -9.86
CA ARG A 118 -3.12 8.64 -8.86
C ARG A 118 -3.02 7.25 -9.48
N ARG A 119 -3.67 7.02 -10.63
CA ARG A 119 -3.63 5.73 -11.34
C ARG A 119 -2.19 5.44 -11.78
N LEU A 120 -1.54 6.36 -12.48
CA LEU A 120 -0.15 6.19 -12.91
C LEU A 120 0.84 6.16 -11.74
N ALA A 121 0.57 6.94 -10.68
CA ALA A 121 1.39 6.97 -9.48
C ALA A 121 1.51 5.60 -8.80
N ILE A 122 0.46 4.77 -8.81
CA ILE A 122 0.49 3.40 -8.27
C ILE A 122 1.48 2.52 -9.05
N TRP A 123 1.44 2.57 -10.38
CA TRP A 123 2.32 1.79 -11.24
C TRP A 123 3.77 2.29 -11.14
N GLU A 124 3.97 3.60 -11.07
CA GLU A 124 5.29 4.20 -10.88
C GLU A 124 5.86 3.91 -9.50
N HIS A 125 5.02 3.88 -8.46
CA HIS A 125 5.43 3.43 -7.13
C HIS A 125 5.94 2.00 -7.14
N ALA A 126 5.23 1.09 -7.81
CA ALA A 126 5.66 -0.29 -7.96
C ALA A 126 7.04 -0.36 -8.65
N LYS A 127 7.24 0.37 -9.75
CA LYS A 127 8.53 0.45 -10.46
C LYS A 127 9.65 0.94 -9.53
N LEU A 128 9.46 2.08 -8.87
CA LEU A 128 10.49 2.70 -8.02
C LEU A 128 10.78 1.93 -6.72
N THR A 129 9.91 0.99 -6.34
CA THR A 129 10.10 0.11 -5.18
C THR A 129 10.57 -1.30 -5.56
N GLY A 130 11.02 -1.50 -6.80
CA GLY A 130 11.67 -2.74 -7.25
C GLY A 130 10.70 -3.86 -7.65
N VAL A 131 9.50 -3.52 -8.14
CA VAL A 131 8.64 -4.47 -8.84
C VAL A 131 9.07 -4.55 -10.30
N ASP A 132 9.33 -5.77 -10.79
CA ASP A 132 9.75 -6.03 -12.17
C ASP A 132 8.55 -6.15 -13.12
N PHE A 133 7.41 -6.60 -12.58
CA PHE A 133 6.18 -6.79 -13.33
C PHE A 133 4.97 -6.66 -12.41
N ARG A 134 3.95 -5.96 -12.88
CA ARG A 134 2.68 -5.79 -12.15
C ARG A 134 1.50 -6.16 -13.04
N ALA A 135 0.51 -6.81 -12.43
CA ALA A 135 -0.76 -7.11 -13.07
C ALA A 135 -1.95 -6.87 -12.13
N VAL A 136 -3.12 -6.64 -12.74
CA VAL A 136 -4.39 -6.40 -12.08
C VAL A 136 -5.51 -7.12 -12.83
N GLY A 137 -6.55 -7.54 -12.12
CA GLY A 137 -7.80 -8.02 -12.69
C GLY A 137 -9.01 -7.53 -11.89
N ASN A 138 -10.17 -7.46 -12.55
CA ASN A 138 -11.33 -6.73 -12.04
C ASN A 138 -12.42 -7.62 -11.42
N GLU A 139 -12.54 -8.88 -11.85
CA GLU A 139 -13.67 -9.74 -11.47
C GLU A 139 -13.24 -11.20 -11.15
N PRO A 140 -13.17 -11.58 -9.85
CA PRO A 140 -13.04 -10.69 -8.69
C PRO A 140 -11.79 -9.78 -8.78
N GLY A 141 -11.75 -8.72 -7.97
CA GLY A 141 -10.61 -7.81 -7.92
C GLY A 141 -9.35 -8.48 -7.37
N TRP A 142 -8.23 -8.41 -8.10
CA TRP A 142 -6.93 -8.92 -7.64
C TRP A 142 -5.76 -8.11 -8.20
N MET A 143 -4.61 -8.19 -7.53
CA MET A 143 -3.33 -7.66 -8.01
C MET A 143 -2.18 -8.63 -7.77
N LEU A 144 -1.18 -8.55 -8.65
CA LEU A 144 0.04 -9.36 -8.61
C LEU A 144 1.26 -8.45 -8.81
N GLU A 145 2.28 -8.64 -7.99
CA GLU A 145 3.61 -8.04 -8.18
C GLU A 145 4.66 -9.15 -8.23
N LEU A 146 5.43 -9.20 -9.32
CA LEU A 146 6.64 -10.00 -9.41
C LEU A 146 7.83 -9.11 -9.02
N ARG A 147 8.59 -9.55 -8.03
CA ARG A 147 9.82 -8.90 -7.55
C ARG A 147 10.99 -9.86 -7.76
N PRO A 148 12.25 -9.41 -7.60
CA PRO A 148 13.41 -10.26 -7.90
C PRO A 148 13.42 -11.62 -7.18
N TYR A 149 12.97 -11.67 -5.92
CA TYR A 149 13.06 -12.88 -5.08
C TYR A 149 11.71 -13.46 -4.63
N TYR A 150 10.63 -12.71 -4.79
CA TYR A 150 9.32 -13.12 -4.30
C TYR A 150 8.19 -12.58 -5.17
N ILE A 151 7.03 -13.18 -5.02
CA ILE A 151 5.80 -12.84 -5.72
C ILE A 151 4.76 -12.51 -4.67
N ASN A 152 4.16 -11.32 -4.79
CA ASN A 152 3.04 -10.92 -3.95
C ASN A 152 1.75 -11.03 -4.75
N TYR A 153 0.79 -11.76 -4.18
CA TYR A 153 -0.58 -11.81 -4.66
C TYR A 153 -1.50 -11.20 -3.62
N MET A 154 -2.48 -10.44 -4.09
CA MET A 154 -3.56 -9.92 -3.29
C MET A 154 -4.88 -10.12 -4.02
N GLY A 155 -5.79 -10.85 -3.38
CA GLY A 155 -7.13 -11.13 -3.87
C GLY A 155 -8.19 -10.61 -2.92
N ASP A 156 -9.45 -10.90 -3.23
CA ASP A 156 -10.61 -10.66 -2.34
C ASP A 156 -10.63 -9.23 -1.78
N TYR A 157 -10.41 -8.25 -2.66
CA TYR A 157 -10.37 -6.82 -2.31
C TYR A 157 -9.39 -6.47 -1.16
N GLY A 158 -8.33 -7.26 -1.01
CA GLY A 158 -7.26 -7.03 -0.04
C GLY A 158 -7.33 -7.88 1.22
N GLU A 159 -8.37 -8.69 1.39
CA GLU A 159 -8.52 -9.64 2.50
C GLU A 159 -7.53 -10.79 2.39
N THR A 160 -7.30 -11.30 1.17
CA THR A 160 -6.34 -12.35 0.91
C THR A 160 -5.00 -11.74 0.48
N ARG A 161 -3.94 -12.02 1.23
CA ARG A 161 -2.56 -11.63 0.92
C ARG A 161 -1.65 -12.84 1.01
N GLN A 162 -0.96 -13.13 -0.08
CA GLN A 162 -0.07 -14.27 -0.18
C GLN A 162 1.28 -13.80 -0.72
N THR A 163 2.34 -14.29 -0.11
CA THR A 163 3.71 -14.11 -0.59
C THR A 163 4.31 -15.47 -0.87
N PHE A 164 4.93 -15.59 -2.04
CA PHE A 164 5.59 -16.79 -2.50
C PHE A 164 7.05 -16.48 -2.81
N VAL A 165 7.95 -17.44 -2.58
CA VAL A 165 9.31 -17.37 -3.14
C VAL A 165 9.18 -17.44 -4.67
N ARG A 166 9.93 -16.61 -5.39
CA ARG A 166 9.91 -16.62 -6.85
C ARG A 166 10.71 -17.83 -7.36
N PRO A 167 10.08 -18.79 -8.05
CA PRO A 167 10.79 -19.90 -8.67
C PRO A 167 11.44 -19.45 -9.98
N GLU A 168 12.32 -20.29 -10.51
CA GLU A 168 12.73 -20.19 -11.90
C GLU A 168 11.51 -20.39 -12.82
N PRO A 169 11.23 -19.47 -13.76
CA PRO A 169 10.06 -19.56 -14.61
C PRO A 169 10.26 -20.58 -15.74
N GLU A 170 9.18 -21.28 -16.08
CA GLU A 170 9.11 -22.05 -17.32
C GLU A 170 8.71 -21.10 -18.46
N SER A 171 9.60 -20.93 -19.44
CA SER A 171 9.39 -20.01 -20.55
C SER A 171 9.22 -20.77 -21.87
N ASP A 172 8.14 -20.45 -22.59
CA ASP A 172 7.88 -20.91 -23.94
C ASP A 172 7.97 -19.71 -24.89
N ARG A 173 8.99 -19.72 -25.75
CA ARG A 173 9.26 -18.61 -26.68
C ARG A 173 8.30 -18.60 -27.86
N GLU A 174 7.84 -19.77 -28.32
CA GLU A 174 6.92 -19.90 -29.46
C GLU A 174 5.53 -19.36 -29.09
N GLU A 175 5.03 -19.75 -27.91
CA GLU A 175 3.74 -19.29 -27.38
C GLU A 175 3.81 -17.91 -26.69
N ARG A 176 5.00 -17.29 -26.64
CA ARG A 176 5.29 -16.06 -25.88
C ARG A 176 4.71 -16.12 -24.46
N GLN A 177 4.97 -17.22 -23.78
CA GLN A 177 4.37 -17.54 -22.48
C GLN A 177 5.45 -17.76 -21.41
N THR A 178 5.19 -17.25 -20.21
CA THR A 178 6.01 -17.50 -19.01
C THR A 178 5.13 -18.02 -17.90
N VAL A 179 5.52 -19.13 -17.28
CA VAL A 179 4.73 -19.80 -16.24
C VAL A 179 5.53 -19.84 -14.94
N PHE A 180 4.88 -19.39 -13.86
CA PHE A 180 5.37 -19.56 -12.49
C PHE A 180 4.45 -20.52 -11.75
N ARG A 181 5.01 -21.59 -11.18
CA ARG A 181 4.31 -22.48 -10.26
C ARG A 181 4.83 -22.21 -8.86
N VAL A 182 3.97 -21.64 -8.02
CA VAL A 182 4.33 -21.18 -6.68
C VAL A 182 3.61 -21.98 -5.60
N ASP A 183 4.31 -22.24 -4.51
CA ASP A 183 3.84 -22.94 -3.33
C ASP A 183 4.51 -22.29 -2.09
N ASN A 184 3.72 -21.98 -1.06
CA ASN A 184 4.22 -21.42 0.22
C ASN A 184 3.94 -22.36 1.41
N GLY A 185 3.54 -23.60 1.15
CA GLY A 185 3.17 -24.62 2.15
C GLY A 185 1.66 -24.65 2.46
N SER A 186 0.96 -23.52 2.40
CA SER A 186 -0.50 -23.43 2.61
C SER A 186 -1.28 -23.33 1.30
N ASP A 187 -0.71 -22.65 0.31
CA ASP A 187 -1.35 -22.27 -0.93
C ASP A 187 -0.50 -22.65 -2.13
N ARG A 188 -1.17 -23.08 -3.21
CA ARG A 188 -0.54 -23.37 -4.50
C ARG A 188 -1.20 -22.56 -5.58
N MET A 189 -0.40 -21.92 -6.42
CA MET A 189 -0.89 -21.09 -7.51
C MET A 189 -0.05 -21.29 -8.77
N THR A 190 -0.71 -21.27 -9.92
CA THR A 190 -0.05 -21.20 -11.22
C THR A 190 -0.34 -19.85 -11.86
N ILE A 191 0.71 -19.09 -12.15
CA ILE A 191 0.64 -17.79 -12.81
C ILE A 191 1.17 -17.96 -14.23
N ILE A 192 0.40 -17.50 -15.21
CA ILE A 192 0.72 -17.60 -16.63
C ILE A 192 0.70 -16.19 -17.20
N LEU A 193 1.86 -15.71 -17.66
CA LEU A 193 2.00 -14.48 -18.41
C LEU A 193 1.99 -14.83 -19.90
N LYS A 194 1.08 -14.24 -20.68
CA LYS A 194 1.02 -14.40 -22.14
C LYS A 194 1.28 -13.05 -22.80
N GLY A 195 2.24 -12.99 -23.72
CA GLY A 195 2.55 -11.83 -24.56
C GLY A 195 1.46 -11.53 -25.59
N LYS A 196 0.24 -11.30 -25.11
CA LYS A 196 -0.98 -11.02 -25.86
C LYS A 196 -1.62 -9.77 -25.27
N GLU A 197 -2.01 -8.86 -26.15
CA GLU A 197 -2.68 -7.62 -25.77
C GLU A 197 -3.91 -7.87 -24.90
N CYS A 198 -4.01 -7.08 -23.84
CA CYS A 198 -5.06 -7.13 -22.84
C CYS A 198 -5.64 -5.73 -22.66
N PHE A 199 -6.97 -5.65 -22.60
CA PHE A 199 -7.68 -4.41 -22.34
C PHE A 199 -8.31 -4.50 -20.97
N ASP A 200 -7.99 -3.55 -20.11
CA ASP A 200 -8.67 -3.40 -18.83
C ASP A 200 -10.06 -2.80 -19.09
N THR A 201 -11.10 -3.61 -18.85
CA THR A 201 -12.50 -3.24 -19.11
C THR A 201 -12.97 -2.05 -18.27
N MET A 202 -12.33 -1.78 -17.13
CA MET A 202 -12.73 -0.70 -16.23
C MET A 202 -12.04 0.62 -16.56
N SER A 203 -10.77 0.60 -16.94
CA SER A 203 -10.01 1.82 -17.28
C SER A 203 -9.91 2.12 -18.77
N GLY A 204 -10.17 1.13 -19.63
CA GLY A 204 -9.93 1.18 -21.08
C GLY A 204 -8.44 1.11 -21.46
N GLU A 205 -7.55 0.92 -20.49
CA GLU A 205 -6.11 0.90 -20.74
C GLU A 205 -5.66 -0.38 -21.44
N LYS A 206 -4.71 -0.22 -22.35
CA LYS A 206 -4.12 -1.30 -23.12
C LYS A 206 -2.82 -1.75 -22.46
N TYR A 207 -2.68 -3.06 -22.34
CA TYR A 207 -1.52 -3.75 -21.79
C TYR A 207 -0.98 -4.76 -22.79
N GLU A 208 0.33 -5.02 -22.73
CA GLU A 208 1.02 -5.96 -23.62
C GLU A 208 0.88 -7.42 -23.18
N THR A 209 0.50 -7.66 -21.93
CA THR A 209 0.46 -9.01 -21.34
C THR A 209 -0.92 -9.32 -20.77
N THR A 210 -1.46 -10.48 -21.18
CA THR A 210 -2.60 -11.12 -20.52
C THR A 210 -2.08 -12.05 -19.44
N VAL A 211 -2.58 -11.88 -18.21
CA VAL A 211 -2.20 -12.70 -17.06
C VAL A 211 -3.35 -13.62 -16.68
N ILE A 212 -3.03 -14.90 -16.49
CA ILE A 212 -3.97 -15.91 -16.01
C ILE A 212 -3.44 -16.50 -14.71
N ILE A 213 -4.25 -16.48 -13.67
CA ILE A 213 -3.96 -17.13 -12.39
C ILE A 213 -4.88 -18.34 -12.23
N ARG A 214 -4.32 -19.48 -11.86
CA ARG A 214 -5.06 -20.69 -11.49
C ARG A 214 -4.76 -21.04 -10.04
N GLN A 215 -5.80 -21.09 -9.21
CA GLN A 215 -5.71 -21.39 -7.78
C GLN A 215 -7.01 -22.03 -7.32
N TYR A 216 -6.93 -23.15 -6.58
CA TYR A 216 -8.11 -23.88 -6.06
C TYR A 216 -9.21 -24.19 -7.10
N GLY A 217 -8.83 -24.46 -8.34
CA GLY A 217 -9.78 -24.69 -9.44
C GLY A 217 -10.38 -23.41 -10.06
N ASN A 218 -10.18 -22.25 -9.45
CA ASN A 218 -10.57 -20.96 -10.00
C ASN A 218 -9.55 -20.51 -11.06
N ARG A 219 -10.07 -19.85 -12.11
CA ARG A 219 -9.28 -19.21 -13.15
C ARG A 219 -9.59 -17.72 -13.17
N LEU A 220 -8.60 -16.91 -12.79
CA LEU A 220 -8.68 -15.46 -12.87
C LEU A 220 -7.92 -14.97 -14.10
N GLN A 221 -8.39 -13.89 -14.71
CA GLN A 221 -7.75 -13.24 -15.85
C GLN A 221 -7.61 -11.75 -15.58
N GLY A 222 -6.52 -11.16 -16.06
CA GLY A 222 -6.22 -9.75 -15.89
C GLY A 222 -5.13 -9.28 -16.86
N CYS A 223 -4.76 -8.01 -16.71
CA CYS A 223 -3.80 -7.34 -17.57
C CYS A 223 -2.56 -6.95 -16.78
N GLY A 224 -1.39 -7.01 -17.42
CA GLY A 224 -0.13 -6.63 -16.79
C GLY A 224 0.88 -6.06 -17.77
N LYS A 225 1.92 -5.45 -17.20
CA LYS A 225 3.07 -4.95 -17.94
C LYS A 225 4.33 -5.11 -17.10
N ALA A 226 5.44 -5.29 -17.79
CA ALA A 226 6.74 -5.25 -17.15
C ALA A 226 7.08 -3.80 -16.77
N LEU A 227 7.79 -3.64 -15.66
CA LEU A 227 8.20 -2.38 -15.06
C LEU A 227 9.72 -2.36 -15.02
N HIS A 228 10.31 -1.59 -15.93
CA HIS A 228 11.76 -1.43 -16.11
C HIS A 228 12.01 0.00 -16.59
#